data_AF-A9KJ22-F1
#
_entry.id   AF-A9KJ22-F1
#
_cell.length_a   1.000
_cell.length_b   1.000
_cell.length_c   1.000
_cell.angle_alpha   90.00
_cell.angle_beta   90.00
_cell.angle_gamma   90.00
#
_symmetry.space_group_name_H-M   'P 1'
#
loop_
_entity.id
_entity.type
_entity.pdbx_description
1 polymer ?
#
loop_
_entity_poly.entity_id
_entity_poly.type
_entity_poly.pdbx_seq_one_letter_code
_entity_poly.pdbx_strand_id
1 'polypeptide(L)' 'MSTILTNAPFPTENRPFIMPKCDECTVCKDICPTGVIHGSIWQPGMNRDSIVDVYHCDGCLKCLVHCPWTQKYMKNIIAK' A
#
# COMPACT_ATOMS: atom_id res chain seq x y z
N MET A 1 -7.51 -7.34 2.93
CA MET A 1 -8.37 -6.38 3.66
C MET A 1 -9.80 -6.65 3.24
N SER A 2 -10.73 -6.58 4.18
CA SER A 2 -12.16 -6.72 3.93
C SER A 2 -12.87 -5.49 4.48
N THR A 3 -13.88 -5.00 3.76
CA THR A 3 -14.71 -3.87 4.20
C THR A 3 -16.13 -4.38 4.38
N ILE A 4 -16.74 -4.08 5.53
CA ILE A 4 -18.12 -4.44 5.84
C ILE A 4 -18.93 -3.15 5.90
N LEU A 5 -19.99 -3.07 5.08
CA LEU A 5 -20.96 -1.99 5.15
C LEU A 5 -22.06 -2.41 6.13
N THR A 6 -22.32 -1.58 7.13
CA THR A 6 -23.30 -1.86 8.20
C THR A 6 -23.98 -0.58 8.65
N ASN A 7 -25.22 -0.71 9.10
CA ASN A 7 -26.00 0.35 9.75
C ASN A 7 -25.93 0.28 11.28
N ALA A 8 -25.19 -0.67 11.86
CA ALA A 8 -25.02 -0.74 13.30
C ALA A 8 -24.33 0.54 13.82
N PRO A 9 -24.74 1.09 14.97
CA PRO A 9 -24.16 2.32 15.50
C PRO A 9 -22.73 2.07 15.99
N PHE A 10 -21.76 2.81 15.45
CA PHE A 10 -20.37 2.82 15.89
C PHE A 10 -19.89 4.25 16.10
N PRO A 11 -19.00 4.50 17.09
CA PRO A 11 -18.34 5.80 17.20
C PRO A 11 -17.48 6.03 15.94
N THR A 12 -17.72 7.15 15.26
CA THR A 12 -16.93 7.56 14.09
C THR A 12 -15.86 8.55 14.52
N GLU A 13 -14.62 8.31 14.13
CA GLU A 13 -13.51 9.24 14.34
C GLU A 13 -12.97 9.75 13.01
N ASN A 14 -12.81 11.07 12.88
CA ASN A 14 -12.15 11.68 11.72
C ASN A 14 -10.64 11.77 11.99
N ARG A 15 -9.93 10.66 11.82
CA ARG A 15 -8.47 10.63 11.98
C ARG A 15 -7.79 11.16 10.71
N PRO A 16 -6.69 11.93 10.83
CA PRO A 16 -5.93 12.36 9.67
C PRO A 16 -5.37 11.16 8.91
N PHE A 17 -5.28 11.29 7.59
CA PHE A 17 -4.66 10.27 6.75
C PHE A 17 -3.18 10.12 7.11
N ILE A 18 -2.73 8.88 7.20
CA ILE A 18 -1.30 8.57 7.31
C ILE A 18 -0.72 8.61 5.89
N MET A 19 0.12 9.60 5.63
CA MET A 19 0.75 9.75 4.32
C MET A 19 1.80 8.65 4.08
N PRO A 20 1.93 8.15 2.83
CA PRO A 20 2.98 7.22 2.47
C PRO A 20 4.36 7.85 2.69
N LYS A 21 5.35 7.01 3.00
CA LYS A 21 6.76 7.43 3.20
C LYS A 21 7.64 7.06 2.00
N CYS A 22 7.05 7.03 0.82
CA CYS A 22 7.73 6.55 -0.38
C CYS A 22 8.78 7.54 -0.86
N ASP A 23 8.51 8.85 -0.80
CA ASP A 23 9.38 9.89 -1.35
C ASP A 23 9.89 9.50 -2.76
N GLU A 24 11.20 9.38 -2.96
CA GLU A 24 11.81 8.96 -4.24
C GLU A 24 12.00 7.44 -4.38
N CYS A 25 11.48 6.62 -3.46
CA CYS A 25 11.66 5.17 -3.45
C CYS A 25 10.90 4.49 -4.60
N THR A 26 11.63 3.71 -5.41
CA THR A 26 11.10 2.94 -6.54
C THR A 26 11.15 1.42 -6.36
N VAL A 27 11.56 0.93 -5.18
CA VAL A 27 11.83 -0.51 -4.95
C VAL A 27 10.69 -1.44 -5.37
N CYS A 28 9.44 -1.07 -5.05
CA CYS A 28 8.28 -1.89 -5.42
C CYS A 28 8.02 -1.94 -6.93
N LYS A 29 8.31 -0.83 -7.63
CA LYS A 29 8.24 -0.74 -9.09
C LYS A 29 9.33 -1.57 -9.76
N ASP A 30 10.56 -1.44 -9.27
CA ASP A 30 11.73 -2.08 -9.90
C ASP A 30 11.72 -3.60 -9.73
N ILE A 31 11.17 -4.12 -8.62
CA ILE A 31 11.09 -5.57 -8.35
C ILE A 31 9.86 -6.24 -8.97
N CYS A 32 8.90 -5.46 -9.49
CA CYS A 32 7.63 -5.99 -9.99
C CYS A 32 7.87 -6.80 -11.28
N PRO A 33 7.56 -8.10 -11.31
CA PRO A 33 7.87 -8.94 -12.47
C PRO A 33 7.02 -8.60 -13.70
N THR A 34 5.81 -8.08 -13.49
CA THR A 34 4.89 -7.68 -14.57
C THR A 34 4.95 -6.19 -14.90
N GLY A 35 5.76 -5.40 -14.17
CA GLY A 35 5.95 -3.97 -14.43
C GLY A 35 4.72 -3.09 -14.19
N VAL A 36 3.70 -3.57 -13.46
CA VAL A 36 2.40 -2.89 -13.34
C VAL A 36 2.33 -1.76 -12.31
N ILE A 37 3.40 -1.51 -11.56
CA ILE A 37 3.43 -0.46 -10.52
C ILE A 37 4.01 0.81 -11.12
N HIS A 38 3.22 1.89 -11.11
CA HIS A 38 3.61 3.14 -11.79
C HIS A 38 4.69 3.93 -11.04
N GLY A 39 4.69 3.82 -9.70
CA GLY A 39 5.58 4.58 -8.81
C GLY A 39 4.99 5.92 -8.34
N SER A 40 3.70 6.16 -8.57
CA SER A 40 3.00 7.34 -8.06
C SER A 40 2.76 7.25 -6.55
N ILE A 41 2.98 8.35 -5.83
CA ILE A 41 2.70 8.44 -4.40
C ILE A 41 1.18 8.59 -4.22
N TRP A 42 0.58 7.68 -3.44
CA TRP A 42 -0.84 7.76 -3.12
C TRP A 42 -1.18 9.07 -2.41
N GLN A 43 -2.29 9.68 -2.83
CA GLN A 43 -2.91 10.85 -2.21
C GLN A 43 -4.41 10.58 -1.98
N PRO A 44 -5.05 11.20 -0.96
CA PRO A 44 -6.48 11.09 -0.77
C PRO A 44 -7.27 11.48 -2.03
N GLY A 45 -8.24 10.64 -2.43
CA GLY A 45 -9.05 10.86 -3.63
C GLY A 45 -8.40 10.45 -4.96
N MET A 46 -7.14 9.99 -4.95
CA MET A 46 -6.46 9.50 -6.15
C MET A 46 -7.12 8.22 -6.69
N ASN A 47 -7.22 8.10 -8.02
CA ASN A 47 -7.67 6.87 -8.64
C ASN A 47 -6.65 5.74 -8.40
N ARG A 48 -7.13 4.54 -8.05
CA ARG A 48 -6.31 3.35 -7.83
C ARG A 48 -5.46 2.99 -9.05
N ASP A 49 -6.03 3.12 -10.24
CA ASP A 49 -5.38 2.80 -11.51
C ASP A 49 -4.20 3.75 -11.79
N SER A 50 -4.14 4.90 -11.11
CA SER A 50 -2.96 5.77 -11.18
C SER A 50 -1.75 5.21 -10.43
N ILE A 51 -1.94 4.22 -9.53
CA ILE A 51 -0.87 3.67 -8.68
C ILE A 51 -0.39 2.32 -9.23
N VAL A 52 -1.32 1.47 -9.66
CA VAL A 52 -1.04 0.10 -10.11
C VAL A 52 -2.10 -0.38 -11.10
N ASP A 53 -1.66 -1.03 -12.17
CA ASP A 53 -2.54 -1.83 -13.02
C ASP A 53 -2.82 -3.19 -12.37
N VAL A 54 -4.03 -3.34 -11.86
CA VAL A 54 -4.43 -4.52 -11.10
C VAL A 54 -4.86 -5.68 -11.99
N TYR A 55 -5.20 -5.41 -13.25
CA TYR A 55 -5.66 -6.43 -14.19
C TYR A 55 -4.48 -7.21 -14.78
N HIS A 56 -3.30 -6.60 -14.84
CA HIS A 56 -2.05 -7.24 -15.25
C HIS A 56 -1.16 -7.67 -14.07
N CYS A 57 -1.65 -7.53 -12.83
CA CYS A 57 -0.97 -7.97 -11.64
C CYS A 57 -1.16 -9.48 -11.42
N ASP A 58 -0.08 -10.21 -11.17
CA ASP A 58 -0.10 -11.66 -10.89
C ASP A 58 -0.37 -12.00 -9.41
N GLY A 59 -0.44 -10.99 -8.54
CA GLY A 59 -0.66 -11.18 -7.11
C GLY A 59 0.53 -11.78 -6.35
N CYS A 60 1.76 -11.73 -6.89
CA CYS A 60 2.94 -12.38 -6.26
C CYS A 60 3.44 -11.73 -4.95
N LEU A 61 2.91 -10.56 -4.58
CA LEU A 61 3.25 -9.81 -3.36
C LEU A 61 4.72 -9.36 -3.19
N LYS A 62 5.57 -9.49 -4.21
CA LYS A 62 6.97 -9.02 -4.15
C LYS A 62 7.07 -7.54 -3.76
N CYS A 63 6.20 -6.70 -4.29
CA CYS A 63 6.13 -5.27 -3.98
C CYS A 63 5.88 -5.00 -2.48
N LEU A 64 5.09 -5.84 -1.81
CA LEU A 64 4.79 -5.72 -0.40
C LEU A 64 5.99 -6.20 0.45
N VAL A 65 6.53 -7.37 0.12
CA VAL A 65 7.62 -8.00 0.88
C VAL A 65 8.91 -7.18 0.78
N HIS A 66 9.23 -6.64 -0.39
CA HIS A 66 10.47 -5.88 -0.60
C HIS A 66 10.37 -4.40 -0.23
N CYS A 67 9.19 -3.90 0.16
CA CYS A 67 9.05 -2.53 0.62
C CYS A 67 9.91 -2.26 1.87
N PRO A 68 10.78 -1.22 1.87
CA PRO A 68 11.63 -0.91 3.02
C PRO A 68 10.84 -0.66 4.32
N TRP A 69 9.64 -0.10 4.21
CA TRP A 69 8.77 0.18 5.35
C TRP A 69 8.11 -1.08 5.90
N THR A 70 7.75 -2.04 5.04
CA THR A 70 7.29 -3.37 5.46
C THR A 70 8.40 -4.10 6.20
N GLN A 71 9.62 -4.09 5.64
CA GLN A 71 10.79 -4.71 6.27
C GLN A 71 11.10 -4.07 7.63
N LYS A 72 11.05 -2.74 7.73
CA LYS A 72 11.22 -2.01 9.00
C LYS A 72 10.13 -2.38 10.02
N TYR A 73 8.88 -2.45 9.58
CA TYR A 73 7.75 -2.87 10.42
C TYR A 73 7.95 -4.29 10.97
N MET A 74 8.32 -5.24 10.11
CA MET A 74 8.57 -6.63 10.52
C MET A 74 9.73 -6.73 11.52
N LYS A 75 10.83 -6.01 11.29
CA LYS A 75 11.97 -5.96 12.23
C LYS A 75 11.55 -5.42 13.60
N ASN A 76 10.74 -4.37 13.63
CA ASN A 76 10.26 -3.78 14.88
C ASN A 76 9.32 -4.71 15.66
N ILE A 77 8.62 -5.63 14.99
CA ILE A 77 7.81 -6.66 15.66
C ILE A 77 8.71 -7.71 16.30
N ILE A 78 9.73 -8.20 15.57
CA ILE A 78 10.63 -9.26 16.06
C ILE A 78 11.53 -8.76 17.19
N ALA A 79 11.87 -7.47 17.18
CA ALA A 79 12.72 -6.86 18.22
C ALA A 79 11.96 -6.51 19.51
N LYS A 80 10.64 -6.75 19.58
CA LYS A 80 9.83 -6.63 20.79
C LYS A 80 9.57 -8.00 21.40
#